data_AF-A0A431HIV4-F1
#
_entry.id   AF-A0A431HIV4-F1
#
_cell.length_a   1.000
_cell.length_b   1.000
_cell.length_c   1.000
_cell.angle_alpha   90.00
_cell.angle_beta   90.00
_cell.angle_gamma   90.00
#
_symmetry.space_group_name_H-M   'P 1'
#
loop_
_entity.id
_entity.type
_entity.pdbx_description
1 polymer ?
#
loop_
_entity_poly.entity_id
_entity_poly.type
_entity_poly.pdbx_seq_one_letter_code
_entity_poly.pdbx_strand_id
1 'polypeptide(L)'
;MAPNINNTPVTSSSTPATQAPSNSSLQAILGPLGWQPGYYRKRPPSILKNVQSSARGIDEAAMGVLPVSQLQADILTINEVYEMNRKTRVMRIITPKVFPRIVLNRRANNTLKNDTVDDLVALPSDYKLEGDFHSYFEIMYEKGTEQASLAVLTPDVMRTLINLPQNIDIELSKSSIFIYFRAGMAPLDAYYSTHVLFITADLLTKELVNKTHPAAGFSDEFMRGLTKAYTVSGGTKAKYYLGEFVLSSVFYWGAVLWLGSGLLRSSSETLRAGTGLAMLLGYGLVTFFLIRRGVRMRSAQ
;
A
#
# COMPACT_ATOMS: atom_id res chain seq x y z
N MET A 1 -26.54 13.03 53.08
CA MET A 1 -26.04 11.71 53.52
C MET A 1 -25.43 11.03 52.32
N ALA A 2 -24.11 10.89 52.31
CA ALA A 2 -23.34 10.17 51.31
C ALA A 2 -22.74 8.91 51.96
N PRO A 3 -22.61 7.77 51.26
CA PRO A 3 -21.71 6.69 51.66
C PRO A 3 -20.50 6.69 50.70
N ASN A 4 -19.34 7.12 51.16
CA ASN A 4 -18.28 6.35 51.84
C ASN A 4 -17.46 5.45 50.88
N ILE A 5 -16.24 5.91 50.63
CA ILE A 5 -15.20 5.37 49.76
C ILE A 5 -14.31 4.47 50.64
N ASN A 6 -14.27 3.17 50.36
CA ASN A 6 -13.24 2.29 50.92
C ASN A 6 -12.28 1.86 49.80
N ASN A 7 -11.08 2.43 49.87
CA ASN A 7 -9.87 1.99 49.17
C ASN A 7 -9.22 0.83 49.94
N THR A 8 -8.88 -0.25 49.24
CA THR A 8 -7.67 -1.03 49.56
C THR A 8 -7.09 -1.60 48.26
N PRO A 9 -5.74 -1.66 48.13
CA PRO A 9 -5.07 -1.88 46.87
C PRO A 9 -4.90 -3.38 46.57
N VAL A 10 -5.20 -3.79 45.35
CA VAL A 10 -4.78 -5.10 44.83
C VAL A 10 -3.50 -4.89 44.03
N THR A 11 -2.39 -5.27 44.63
CA THR A 11 -1.14 -5.59 43.96
C THR A 11 -1.33 -6.87 43.14
N SER A 12 -1.29 -6.76 41.81
CA SER A 12 -0.99 -7.89 40.94
C SER A 12 0.07 -7.46 39.92
N SER A 13 1.26 -7.99 40.15
CA SER A 13 2.44 -7.93 39.31
C SER A 13 2.27 -8.63 37.96
N SER A 14 3.04 -8.11 37.00
CA SER A 14 3.67 -8.79 35.85
C SER A 14 2.81 -9.28 34.67
N THR A 15 2.93 -8.48 33.60
CA THR A 15 3.07 -8.86 32.17
C THR A 15 1.80 -9.06 31.34
N PRO A 16 1.66 -8.27 30.27
CA PRO A 16 1.19 -8.82 28.99
C PRO A 16 2.10 -8.36 27.84
N ALA A 17 3.14 -9.13 27.56
CA ALA A 17 3.68 -9.24 26.20
C ALA A 17 2.92 -10.38 25.51
N THR A 18 1.60 -10.20 25.35
CA THR A 18 0.73 -11.18 24.72
C THR A 18 0.84 -11.01 23.22
N GLN A 19 1.33 -12.05 22.55
CA GLN A 19 1.39 -12.18 21.10
C GLN A 19 0.08 -11.69 20.46
N ALA A 20 0.18 -10.72 19.56
CA ALA A 20 -0.95 -10.30 18.74
C ALA A 20 -1.48 -11.52 17.98
N PRO A 21 -2.81 -11.76 17.96
CA PRO A 21 -3.38 -12.89 17.24
C PRO A 21 -3.22 -12.65 15.73
N SER A 22 -2.12 -13.16 15.18
CA SER A 22 -1.91 -13.24 13.74
C SER A 22 -2.97 -14.18 13.16
N ASN A 23 -3.73 -13.68 12.20
CA ASN A 23 -4.80 -14.37 11.43
C ASN A 23 -6.26 -14.21 11.90
N SER A 24 -6.61 -13.19 12.68
CA SER A 24 -8.04 -12.85 12.86
C SER A 24 -8.64 -12.31 11.55
N SER A 25 -9.84 -12.77 11.16
CA SER A 25 -10.55 -12.22 10.00
C SER A 25 -11.00 -10.78 10.27
N LEU A 26 -11.18 -9.97 9.23
CA LEU A 26 -11.65 -8.59 9.38
C LEU A 26 -12.97 -8.52 10.19
N GLN A 27 -13.87 -9.47 9.95
CA GLN A 27 -15.15 -9.54 10.66
C GLN A 27 -15.00 -9.82 12.16
N ALA A 28 -13.98 -10.59 12.57
CA ALA A 28 -13.75 -10.85 14.00
C ALA A 28 -13.34 -9.58 14.76
N ILE A 29 -12.61 -8.67 14.09
CA ILE A 29 -12.20 -7.39 14.68
C ILE A 29 -13.34 -6.37 14.64
N LEU A 30 -14.05 -6.30 13.51
CA LEU A 30 -15.03 -5.24 13.27
C LEU A 30 -16.43 -5.54 13.82
N GLY A 31 -16.81 -6.82 13.92
CA GLY A 31 -18.12 -7.23 14.42
C GLY A 31 -18.48 -6.66 15.80
N PRO A 32 -17.57 -6.72 16.80
CA PRO A 32 -17.79 -6.10 18.11
C PRO A 32 -18.00 -4.57 18.07
N LEU A 33 -17.54 -3.90 17.01
CA LEU A 33 -17.74 -2.46 16.78
C LEU A 33 -19.07 -2.15 16.08
N GLY A 34 -19.93 -3.16 15.87
CA GLY A 34 -21.21 -3.02 15.18
C GLY A 34 -21.11 -2.94 13.66
N TRP A 35 -19.91 -3.11 13.10
CA TRP A 35 -19.70 -3.12 11.66
C TRP A 35 -20.26 -4.41 11.05
N GLN A 36 -20.93 -4.24 9.92
CA GLN A 36 -21.62 -5.33 9.22
C GLN A 36 -20.80 -5.77 8.00
N PRO A 37 -20.91 -7.04 7.59
CA PRO A 37 -20.39 -7.49 6.31
C PRO A 37 -20.92 -6.59 5.18
N GLY A 38 -20.01 -6.07 4.37
CA GLY A 38 -20.36 -5.22 3.24
C GLY A 38 -20.67 -6.05 2.01
N TYR A 39 -21.77 -5.76 1.32
CA TYR A 39 -22.08 -6.38 0.03
C TYR A 39 -21.76 -5.43 -1.12
N TYR A 40 -20.55 -5.52 -1.65
CA TYR A 40 -20.18 -4.81 -2.88
C TYR A 40 -20.31 -5.76 -4.08
N ARG A 41 -21.47 -5.74 -4.76
CA ARG A 41 -21.61 -6.34 -6.10
C ARG A 41 -20.80 -5.58 -7.17
N LYS A 42 -20.54 -4.29 -6.92
CA LYS A 42 -19.65 -3.41 -7.68
C LYS A 42 -18.77 -2.67 -6.69
N ARG A 43 -17.47 -2.58 -6.98
CA ARG A 43 -16.50 -1.86 -6.14
C ARG A 43 -16.93 -0.40 -6.00
N PRO A 44 -16.76 0.24 -4.83
CA PRO A 44 -16.92 1.68 -4.76
C PRO A 44 -15.93 2.31 -5.76
N PRO A 45 -16.32 3.38 -6.46
CA PRO A 45 -15.44 4.02 -7.42
C PRO A 45 -14.25 4.67 -6.68
N SER A 46 -13.17 3.92 -6.48
CA SER A 46 -11.82 4.45 -6.24
C SER A 46 -11.25 4.91 -7.57
N ILE A 47 -10.48 6.00 -7.64
CA ILE A 47 -9.99 6.48 -8.94
C ILE A 47 -8.52 6.12 -9.18
N LEU A 48 -7.92 5.30 -8.32
CA LEU A 48 -6.79 4.47 -8.72
C LEU A 48 -7.29 3.38 -9.67
N LYS A 49 -7.19 3.66 -10.98
CA LYS A 49 -7.61 2.76 -12.08
C LYS A 49 -7.09 1.35 -11.88
N ASN A 50 -5.90 1.20 -11.32
CA ASN A 50 -5.28 -0.09 -11.09
C ASN A 50 -5.75 -0.79 -9.82
N VAL A 51 -6.09 -0.11 -8.74
CA VAL A 51 -6.80 -0.80 -7.65
C VAL A 51 -8.15 -1.30 -8.17
N GLN A 52 -8.74 -0.66 -9.19
CA GLN A 52 -9.93 -1.17 -9.88
C GLN A 52 -9.65 -2.24 -10.94
N SER A 53 -8.61 -2.11 -11.76
CA SER A 53 -8.31 -2.97 -12.92
C SER A 53 -7.42 -4.17 -12.58
N SER A 54 -6.54 -4.03 -11.58
CA SER A 54 -5.67 -5.08 -11.05
C SER A 54 -6.34 -5.95 -10.02
N ALA A 55 -7.48 -5.51 -9.47
CA ALA A 55 -8.15 -6.25 -8.43
C ALA A 55 -8.88 -7.46 -9.03
N ARG A 56 -8.46 -8.66 -8.64
CA ARG A 56 -9.15 -9.91 -9.04
C ARG A 56 -10.49 -10.11 -8.33
N GLY A 57 -10.62 -9.57 -7.12
CA GLY A 57 -11.78 -9.73 -6.25
C GLY A 57 -11.69 -8.81 -5.03
N ILE A 58 -12.81 -8.64 -4.36
CA ILE A 58 -12.84 -8.17 -2.97
C ILE A 58 -12.87 -9.44 -2.13
N ASP A 59 -11.88 -9.65 -1.27
CA ASP A 59 -11.81 -10.82 -0.38
C ASP A 59 -12.74 -10.65 0.81
N GLU A 60 -12.72 -9.46 1.40
CA GLU A 60 -13.49 -9.10 2.58
C GLU A 60 -13.97 -7.66 2.43
N ALA A 61 -15.19 -7.42 2.90
CA ALA A 61 -15.77 -6.09 2.95
C ALA A 61 -16.53 -5.92 4.25
N ALA A 62 -16.41 -4.76 4.85
CA ALA A 62 -17.21 -4.37 6.00
C ALA A 62 -17.64 -2.90 5.85
N MET A 63 -18.81 -2.58 6.36
CA MET A 63 -19.32 -1.21 6.42
C MET A 63 -19.83 -0.92 7.82
N GLY A 64 -19.67 0.33 8.23
CA GLY A 64 -20.08 0.76 9.55
C GLY A 64 -19.94 2.26 9.71
N VAL A 65 -19.88 2.66 10.97
CA VAL A 65 -19.71 4.05 11.37
C VAL A 65 -18.42 4.12 12.19
N LEU A 66 -17.61 5.14 11.91
CA LEU A 66 -16.41 5.39 12.70
C LEU A 66 -16.82 5.78 14.13
N PRO A 67 -16.31 5.09 15.18
CA PRO A 67 -16.79 5.26 16.56
C PRO A 67 -16.73 6.70 17.06
N VAL A 68 -15.69 7.44 16.66
CA VAL A 68 -15.45 8.79 17.16
C VAL A 68 -16.15 9.84 16.28
N SER A 69 -15.97 9.77 14.96
CA SER A 69 -16.44 10.83 14.06
C SER A 69 -17.91 10.68 13.66
N GLN A 70 -18.49 9.50 13.91
CA GLN A 70 -19.83 9.13 13.45
C GLN A 70 -20.00 9.22 11.92
N LEU A 71 -18.91 9.27 11.17
CA LEU A 71 -18.93 9.25 9.71
C LEU A 71 -19.10 7.82 9.22
N GLN A 72 -19.90 7.66 8.16
CA GLN A 72 -20.03 6.39 7.47
C GLN A 72 -18.70 6.01 6.82
N ALA A 73 -18.30 4.76 7.01
CA ALA A 73 -17.09 4.23 6.42
C ALA A 73 -17.28 2.79 5.93
N ASP A 74 -16.42 2.40 4.99
CA ASP A 74 -16.30 1.03 4.54
C ASP A 74 -14.83 0.63 4.44
N ILE A 75 -14.56 -0.64 4.72
CA ILE A 75 -13.25 -1.25 4.63
C ILE A 75 -13.32 -2.41 3.64
N LEU A 76 -12.37 -2.46 2.73
CA LEU A 76 -12.26 -3.48 1.69
C LEU A 76 -10.87 -4.08 1.70
N THR A 77 -10.78 -5.41 1.63
CA THR A 77 -9.53 -6.11 1.35
C THR A 77 -9.51 -6.49 -0.14
N ILE A 78 -8.51 -5.98 -0.85
CA ILE A 78 -8.36 -6.07 -2.31
C ILE A 78 -7.10 -6.87 -2.64
N ASN A 79 -7.21 -7.81 -3.58
CA ASN A 79 -6.07 -8.57 -4.12
C ASN A 79 -5.58 -7.97 -5.43
N GLU A 80 -4.38 -7.37 -5.42
CA GLU A 80 -3.74 -6.73 -6.57
C GLU A 80 -2.91 -7.72 -7.40
N VAL A 81 -3.09 -7.69 -8.72
CA VAL A 81 -2.47 -8.64 -9.68
C VAL A 81 -1.12 -8.19 -10.23
N TYR A 82 -0.82 -6.87 -10.28
CA TYR A 82 0.19 -6.37 -11.22
C TYR A 82 1.61 -6.87 -11.01
N GLU A 83 2.07 -7.17 -9.79
CA GLU A 83 3.46 -7.66 -9.63
C GLU A 83 3.68 -8.70 -8.52
N MET A 84 2.73 -9.01 -7.62
CA MET A 84 3.07 -9.78 -6.39
C MET A 84 1.91 -10.45 -5.62
N ASN A 85 0.68 -10.58 -6.16
CA ASN A 85 -0.50 -11.02 -5.39
C ASN A 85 -0.62 -10.29 -4.04
N ARG A 86 -0.54 -8.96 -4.08
CA ARG A 86 -0.51 -8.14 -2.87
C ARG A 86 -1.92 -7.97 -2.34
N LYS A 87 -2.05 -7.96 -1.00
CA LYS A 87 -3.30 -7.58 -0.34
C LYS A 87 -3.20 -6.12 0.11
N THR A 88 -4.17 -5.32 -0.32
CA THR A 88 -4.33 -3.93 0.07
C THR A 88 -5.63 -3.78 0.82
N ARG A 89 -5.58 -3.11 1.98
CA ARG A 89 -6.79 -2.76 2.71
C ARG A 89 -7.12 -1.30 2.46
N VAL A 90 -8.32 -1.03 1.99
CA VAL A 90 -8.79 0.31 1.68
C VAL A 90 -9.88 0.67 2.66
N MET A 91 -9.74 1.80 3.34
CA MET A 91 -10.85 2.42 4.04
C MET A 91 -11.34 3.61 3.24
N ARG A 92 -12.64 3.68 2.97
CA ARG A 92 -13.30 4.88 2.48
C ARG A 92 -14.11 5.50 3.60
N ILE A 93 -13.97 6.80 3.78
CA ILE A 93 -14.74 7.62 4.73
C ILE A 93 -15.60 8.57 3.91
N ILE A 94 -16.90 8.57 4.15
CA ILE A 94 -17.84 9.49 3.51
C ILE A 94 -17.86 10.78 4.33
N THR A 95 -17.58 11.91 3.69
CA THR A 95 -17.42 13.20 4.36
C THR A 95 -18.45 14.21 3.88
N PRO A 96 -18.92 15.14 4.74
CA PRO A 96 -19.79 16.23 4.31
C PRO A 96 -19.05 17.28 3.46
N LYS A 97 -17.72 17.34 3.58
CA LYS A 97 -16.85 18.23 2.79
C LYS A 97 -16.61 17.66 1.40
N VAL A 98 -16.50 18.54 0.42
CA VAL A 98 -16.11 18.22 -0.96
C VAL A 98 -14.65 18.59 -1.18
N PHE A 99 -13.87 17.66 -1.72
CA PHE A 99 -12.46 17.84 -2.03
C PHE A 99 -12.23 17.85 -3.56
N PRO A 100 -11.26 18.66 -4.05
CA PRO A 100 -10.66 18.39 -5.35
C PRO A 100 -10.03 16.99 -5.33
N ARG A 101 -9.84 16.42 -6.52
CA ARG A 101 -9.25 15.10 -6.63
C ARG A 101 -7.74 15.17 -6.46
N ILE A 102 -7.24 14.58 -5.38
CA ILE A 102 -5.80 14.53 -5.03
C ILE A 102 -5.43 13.10 -4.68
N VAL A 103 -4.30 12.63 -5.19
CA VAL A 103 -3.68 11.37 -4.76
C VAL A 103 -2.31 11.68 -4.16
N LEU A 104 -2.07 11.15 -2.97
CA LEU A 104 -0.84 11.28 -2.22
C LEU A 104 -0.17 9.92 -2.15
N ASN A 105 0.81 9.70 -3.02
CA ASN A 105 1.56 8.46 -3.14
C ASN A 105 2.80 8.49 -2.25
N ARG A 106 2.89 7.60 -1.25
CA ARG A 106 4.05 7.59 -0.36
C ARG A 106 5.26 7.01 -1.10
N ARG A 107 6.32 7.82 -1.22
CA ARG A 107 7.56 7.42 -1.92
C ARG A 107 8.20 6.18 -1.30
N ALA A 108 8.07 6.01 0.01
CA ALA A 108 8.62 4.86 0.74
C ALA A 108 8.02 3.50 0.33
N ASN A 109 6.76 3.48 -0.14
CA ASN A 109 6.13 2.24 -0.57
C ASN A 109 6.20 2.02 -2.10
N ASN A 110 6.46 3.08 -2.88
CA ASN A 110 6.62 3.09 -4.35
C ASN A 110 5.60 2.20 -5.08
N THR A 111 4.35 2.22 -4.62
CA THR A 111 3.33 1.26 -5.07
C THR A 111 2.40 1.82 -6.15
N LEU A 112 2.24 3.15 -6.24
CA LEU A 112 1.30 3.78 -7.18
C LEU A 112 1.92 4.15 -8.53
N LYS A 113 3.18 3.84 -8.79
CA LYS A 113 3.90 4.33 -9.99
C LYS A 113 3.24 3.89 -11.32
N ASN A 114 2.40 2.86 -11.27
CA ASN A 114 1.62 2.39 -12.42
C ASN A 114 0.11 2.66 -12.29
N ASP A 115 -0.38 3.17 -11.15
CA ASP A 115 -1.78 3.14 -10.71
C ASP A 115 -2.65 4.34 -11.09
N THR A 116 -2.14 5.23 -11.95
CA THR A 116 -2.78 6.50 -12.27
C THR A 116 -3.74 6.42 -13.45
N VAL A 117 -4.78 7.25 -13.41
CA VAL A 117 -5.69 7.48 -14.54
C VAL A 117 -5.11 8.57 -15.42
N ASP A 118 -5.49 8.55 -16.69
CA ASP A 118 -5.06 9.47 -17.76
C ASP A 118 -5.29 10.97 -17.45
N ASP A 119 -6.12 11.30 -16.46
CA ASP A 119 -6.49 12.68 -16.08
C ASP A 119 -5.72 13.24 -14.86
N LEU A 120 -4.99 12.39 -14.14
CA LEU A 120 -4.11 12.82 -13.05
C LEU A 120 -2.74 13.20 -13.60
N VAL A 121 -2.24 14.35 -13.16
CA VAL A 121 -0.88 14.79 -13.43
C VAL A 121 -0.11 14.91 -12.12
N ALA A 122 1.15 14.47 -12.13
CA ALA A 122 2.03 14.63 -10.99
C ALA A 122 2.43 16.11 -10.87
N LEU A 123 2.50 16.60 -9.64
CA LEU A 123 3.10 17.88 -9.34
C LEU A 123 4.57 17.84 -9.78
N PRO A 124 5.05 18.84 -10.52
CA PRO A 124 6.44 18.90 -10.95
C PRO A 124 7.42 18.77 -9.77
N SER A 125 8.54 18.08 -9.98
CA SER A 125 9.51 17.79 -8.90
C SER A 125 10.24 19.03 -8.36
N ASP A 126 10.28 20.11 -9.13
CA ASP A 126 10.80 21.42 -8.76
C ASP A 126 9.83 22.22 -7.89
N TYR A 127 8.54 21.87 -7.87
CA TYR A 127 7.56 22.43 -6.95
C TYR A 127 7.80 21.89 -5.54
N LYS A 128 8.34 22.77 -4.68
CA LYS A 128 8.54 22.48 -3.26
C LYS A 128 7.40 23.12 -2.47
N LEU A 129 6.56 22.28 -1.88
CA LEU A 129 5.68 22.71 -0.80
C LEU A 129 6.51 22.99 0.45
N GLU A 130 5.89 23.66 1.43
CA GLU A 130 6.52 24.06 2.68
C GLU A 130 7.26 22.88 3.36
N GLY A 131 8.50 23.11 3.76
CA GLY A 131 9.38 22.10 4.34
C GLY A 131 9.90 21.08 3.32
N ASP A 132 9.89 19.81 3.69
CA ASP A 132 10.41 18.67 2.94
C ASP A 132 9.31 17.69 2.49
N PHE A 133 8.05 18.13 2.45
CA PHE A 133 6.88 17.28 2.17
C PHE A 133 7.01 16.46 0.87
N HIS A 134 7.59 17.06 -0.18
CA HIS A 134 7.85 16.43 -1.48
C HIS A 134 8.80 15.21 -1.40
N SER A 135 9.58 15.08 -0.33
CA SER A 135 10.45 13.92 -0.05
C SER A 135 9.66 12.70 0.44
N TYR A 136 8.46 12.89 0.98
CA TYR A 136 7.63 11.81 1.52
C TYR A 136 6.57 11.35 0.52
N PHE A 137 5.96 12.30 -0.21
CA PHE A 137 4.86 12.01 -1.11
C PHE A 137 5.14 12.53 -2.52
N GLU A 138 4.72 11.73 -3.50
CA GLU A 138 4.40 12.21 -4.84
C GLU A 138 2.93 12.65 -4.84
N ILE A 139 2.70 13.90 -5.22
CA ILE A 139 1.38 14.53 -5.23
C ILE A 139 0.86 14.47 -6.66
N MET A 140 -0.34 13.97 -6.84
CA MET A 140 -1.00 13.94 -8.15
C MET A 140 -2.38 14.56 -8.00
N TYR A 141 -2.80 15.31 -9.02
CA TYR A 141 -4.05 16.04 -9.00
C TYR A 141 -4.72 16.00 -10.37
N GLU A 142 -6.03 16.25 -10.39
CA GLU A 142 -6.78 16.33 -11.64
C GLU A 142 -6.40 17.60 -12.41
N LYS A 143 -6.03 17.45 -13.69
CA LYS A 143 -5.56 18.56 -14.53
C LYS A 143 -6.51 19.77 -14.46
N GLY A 144 -5.97 20.96 -14.20
CA GLY A 144 -6.75 22.20 -14.05
C GLY A 144 -7.26 22.48 -12.64
N THR A 145 -7.04 21.58 -11.67
CA THR A 145 -7.44 21.76 -10.26
C THR A 145 -6.25 21.98 -9.32
N GLU A 146 -5.07 22.29 -9.85
CA GLU A 146 -3.81 22.39 -9.09
C GLU A 146 -3.94 23.29 -7.86
N GLN A 147 -4.37 24.54 -8.04
CA GLN A 147 -4.50 25.49 -6.94
C GLN A 147 -5.48 25.01 -5.86
N ALA A 148 -6.63 24.46 -6.26
CA ALA A 148 -7.60 23.90 -5.33
C ALA A 148 -6.99 22.71 -4.56
N SER A 149 -6.21 21.88 -5.26
CA SER A 149 -5.53 20.73 -4.67
C SER A 149 -4.47 21.14 -3.65
N LEU A 150 -3.63 22.11 -3.99
CA LEU A 150 -2.61 22.63 -3.08
C LEU A 150 -3.22 23.36 -1.88
N ALA A 151 -4.37 24.01 -2.03
CA ALA A 151 -5.08 24.66 -0.93
C ALA A 151 -5.58 23.68 0.15
N VAL A 152 -5.80 22.40 -0.19
CA VAL A 152 -6.14 21.35 0.78
C VAL A 152 -4.93 20.93 1.61
N LEU A 153 -3.72 21.01 1.04
CA LEU A 153 -2.47 20.61 1.67
C LEU A 153 -1.91 21.72 2.56
N THR A 154 -2.67 22.08 3.60
CA THR A 154 -2.21 23.05 4.60
C THR A 154 -1.03 22.49 5.40
N PRO A 155 -0.23 23.34 6.08
CA PRO A 155 0.93 22.87 6.86
C PRO A 155 0.59 21.81 7.90
N ASP A 156 -0.55 21.93 8.59
CA ASP A 156 -1.01 20.94 9.58
C ASP A 156 -1.37 19.59 8.95
N VAL A 157 -2.01 19.63 7.77
CA VAL A 157 -2.33 18.43 6.99
C VAL A 157 -1.04 17.75 6.55
N MET A 158 -0.10 18.50 5.96
CA MET A 158 1.21 17.99 5.53
C MET A 158 1.99 17.35 6.69
N ARG A 159 2.05 18.01 7.85
CA ARG A 159 2.72 17.47 9.05
C ARG A 159 2.07 16.17 9.53
N THR A 160 0.75 16.12 9.54
CA THR A 160 0.01 14.91 9.92
C THR A 160 0.31 13.76 8.96
N LEU A 161 0.30 14.03 7.66
CA LEU A 161 0.60 13.06 6.61
C LEU A 161 2.03 12.52 6.70
N ILE A 162 3.04 13.36 6.99
CA ILE A 162 4.44 12.94 7.16
C ILE A 162 4.55 11.89 8.27
N ASN A 163 3.83 12.10 9.38
CA ASN A 163 3.85 11.23 10.56
C ASN A 163 3.06 9.93 10.40
N LEU A 164 2.33 9.76 9.30
CA LEU A 164 1.64 8.49 9.01
C LEU A 164 2.65 7.37 8.69
N PRO A 165 2.25 6.09 8.90
CA PRO A 165 3.04 4.95 8.49
C PRO A 165 3.42 4.98 7.00
N GLN A 166 4.60 4.45 6.68
CA GLN A 166 5.12 4.41 5.31
C GLN A 166 4.27 3.58 4.34
N ASN A 167 3.41 2.70 4.86
CA ASN A 167 2.54 1.82 4.08
C ASN A 167 1.19 2.46 3.71
N ILE A 168 1.04 3.77 3.93
CA ILE A 168 -0.21 4.50 3.70
C ILE A 168 -0.10 5.43 2.50
N ASP A 169 -1.01 5.21 1.54
CA ASP A 169 -1.34 6.20 0.52
C ASP A 169 -2.73 6.77 0.78
N ILE A 170 -2.99 7.98 0.28
CA ILE A 170 -4.26 8.67 0.49
C ILE A 170 -4.80 9.19 -0.84
N GLU A 171 -6.11 9.11 -1.02
CA GLU A 171 -6.82 9.81 -2.09
C GLU A 171 -7.96 10.63 -1.50
N LEU A 172 -8.06 11.87 -1.94
CA LEU A 172 -9.19 12.75 -1.69
C LEU A 172 -9.98 12.86 -2.99
N SER A 173 -11.28 12.66 -2.93
CA SER A 173 -12.12 12.75 -4.11
C SER A 173 -13.56 13.03 -3.74
N LYS A 174 -14.09 14.18 -4.19
CA LYS A 174 -15.48 14.60 -3.94
C LYS A 174 -15.76 14.54 -2.43
N SER A 175 -16.78 13.78 -2.02
CA SER A 175 -17.18 13.63 -0.62
C SER A 175 -16.57 12.39 0.05
N SER A 176 -15.34 12.03 -0.32
CA SER A 176 -14.69 10.84 0.20
C SER A 176 -13.20 11.01 0.42
N ILE A 177 -12.74 10.40 1.51
CA ILE A 177 -11.32 10.19 1.82
C ILE A 177 -11.08 8.69 1.70
N PHE A 178 -10.09 8.29 0.92
CA PHE A 178 -9.64 6.92 0.78
C PHE A 178 -8.25 6.78 1.42
N ILE A 179 -8.10 5.75 2.25
CA ILE A 179 -6.86 5.41 2.92
C ILE A 179 -6.47 4.01 2.46
N TYR A 180 -5.32 3.90 1.80
CA TYR A 180 -4.80 2.64 1.27
C TYR A 180 -3.67 2.15 2.16
N PHE A 181 -3.92 1.06 2.89
CA PHE A 181 -2.88 0.36 3.62
C PHE A 181 -2.35 -0.81 2.78
N ARG A 182 -1.08 -0.72 2.38
CA ARG A 182 -0.42 -1.71 1.53
C ARG A 182 0.62 -2.49 2.32
N ALA A 183 0.39 -3.79 2.51
CA ALA A 183 1.31 -4.67 3.23
C ALA A 183 2.60 -5.01 2.45
N GLY A 184 2.69 -4.60 1.17
CA GLY A 184 3.78 -4.99 0.29
C GLY A 184 3.76 -6.50 0.05
N MET A 185 4.85 -7.19 0.42
CA MET A 185 4.96 -8.65 0.34
C MET A 185 4.67 -9.36 1.67
N ALA A 186 4.49 -8.61 2.76
CA ALA A 186 4.13 -9.21 4.03
C ALA A 186 2.65 -9.65 4.00
N PRO A 187 2.27 -10.69 4.76
CA PRO A 187 0.86 -10.99 4.99
C PRO A 187 0.14 -9.77 5.55
N LEU A 188 -1.07 -9.52 5.08
CA LEU A 188 -1.92 -8.45 5.59
C LEU A 188 -2.48 -8.86 6.96
N ASP A 189 -1.82 -8.43 8.03
CA ASP A 189 -2.26 -8.67 9.40
C ASP A 189 -3.46 -7.79 9.73
N ALA A 190 -4.55 -8.42 10.19
CA ALA A 190 -5.80 -7.73 10.41
C ALA A 190 -5.76 -6.78 11.60
N TYR A 191 -5.00 -7.07 12.65
CA TYR A 191 -4.86 -6.20 13.81
C TYR A 191 -4.17 -4.89 13.39
N TYR A 192 -2.95 -4.97 12.86
CA TYR A 192 -2.18 -3.78 12.51
C TYR A 192 -2.85 -2.95 11.41
N SER A 193 -3.31 -3.59 10.33
CA SER A 193 -3.91 -2.85 9.22
C SER A 193 -5.21 -2.16 9.62
N THR A 194 -6.06 -2.78 10.45
CA THR A 194 -7.28 -2.12 10.94
C THR A 194 -6.94 -0.97 11.86
N HIS A 195 -6.06 -1.16 12.85
CA HIS A 195 -5.66 -0.07 13.75
C HIS A 195 -5.06 1.13 13.02
N VAL A 196 -4.20 0.88 12.02
CA VAL A 196 -3.66 1.96 11.18
C VAL A 196 -4.76 2.72 10.47
N LEU A 197 -5.72 2.02 9.86
CA LEU A 197 -6.81 2.66 9.14
C LEU A 197 -7.69 3.52 10.06
N PHE A 198 -8.06 3.03 11.24
CA PHE A 198 -8.88 3.80 12.19
C PHE A 198 -8.15 5.02 12.75
N ILE A 199 -6.90 4.88 13.20
CA ILE A 199 -6.12 6.01 13.71
C ILE A 199 -5.90 7.05 12.61
N THR A 200 -5.60 6.61 11.38
CA THR A 200 -5.42 7.51 10.24
C THR A 200 -6.73 8.19 9.87
N ALA A 201 -7.86 7.48 9.92
CA ALA A 201 -9.18 8.03 9.68
C ALA A 201 -9.51 9.16 10.66
N ASP A 202 -9.22 8.98 11.95
CA ASP A 202 -9.41 10.01 12.96
C ASP A 202 -8.51 11.22 12.71
N LEU A 203 -7.22 11.00 12.45
CA LEU A 203 -6.27 12.07 12.14
C LEU A 203 -6.69 12.88 10.90
N LEU A 204 -7.09 12.21 9.82
CA LEU A 204 -7.54 12.88 8.60
C LEU A 204 -8.89 13.56 8.79
N THR A 205 -9.81 12.98 9.56
CA THR A 205 -11.09 13.63 9.90
C THR A 205 -10.83 14.92 10.66
N LYS A 206 -9.91 14.89 11.64
CA LYS A 206 -9.49 16.08 12.37
C LYS A 206 -8.93 17.14 11.43
N GLU A 207 -7.96 16.78 10.61
CA GLU A 207 -7.23 17.79 9.84
C GLU A 207 -8.00 18.31 8.62
N LEU A 208 -8.81 17.47 7.97
CA LEU A 208 -9.48 17.79 6.71
C LEU A 208 -10.96 18.14 6.86
N VAL A 209 -11.67 17.59 7.84
CA VAL A 209 -13.13 17.70 7.97
C VAL A 209 -13.53 18.60 9.14
N ASN A 210 -13.07 18.28 10.36
CA ASN A 210 -13.42 19.01 11.57
C ASN A 210 -12.23 19.09 12.54
N LYS A 211 -11.63 20.28 12.68
CA LYS A 211 -10.47 20.52 13.55
C LYS A 211 -10.69 20.19 15.04
N THR A 212 -11.94 20.13 15.50
CA THR A 212 -12.27 19.77 16.89
C THR A 212 -12.41 18.26 17.12
N HIS A 213 -12.33 17.45 16.06
CA HIS A 213 -12.41 15.99 16.16
C HIS A 213 -11.27 15.46 17.04
N PRO A 214 -11.56 14.64 18.07
CA PRO A 214 -10.51 14.08 18.91
C PRO A 214 -9.79 12.99 18.12
N ALA A 215 -8.50 13.21 17.88
CA ALA A 215 -7.62 12.25 17.22
C ALA A 215 -6.32 12.12 18.01
N ALA A 216 -5.96 10.88 18.34
CA ALA A 216 -4.67 10.53 18.92
C ALA A 216 -3.72 10.04 17.81
N GLY A 217 -2.45 10.38 17.94
CA GLY A 217 -1.41 9.86 17.05
C GLY A 217 -1.08 8.38 17.34
N PHE A 218 -0.18 7.84 16.54
CA PHE A 218 0.37 6.51 16.77
C PHE A 218 1.33 6.50 17.97
N SER A 219 1.26 5.46 18.81
CA SER A 219 2.29 5.24 19.82
C SER A 219 3.59 4.71 19.21
N ASP A 220 4.73 5.06 19.79
CA ASP A 220 6.04 4.60 19.32
C ASP A 220 6.16 3.07 19.36
N GLU A 221 5.56 2.42 20.36
CA GLU A 221 5.50 0.97 20.45
C GLU A 221 4.71 0.36 19.28
N PHE A 222 3.55 0.92 18.96
CA PHE A 222 2.76 0.46 17.82
C PHE A 222 3.51 0.66 16.51
N MET A 223 4.14 1.83 16.30
CA MET A 223 4.92 2.12 15.10
C MET A 223 6.11 1.16 14.93
N ARG A 224 6.80 0.82 16.03
CA ARG A 224 7.86 -0.20 16.01
C ARG A 224 7.32 -1.58 15.66
N GLY A 225 6.20 -1.98 16.24
CA GLY A 225 5.53 -3.25 15.93
C GLY A 225 5.08 -3.33 14.46
N LEU A 226 4.46 -2.27 13.96
CA LEU A 226 4.03 -2.14 12.57
C LEU A 226 5.23 -2.22 11.62
N THR A 227 6.27 -1.46 11.89
CA THR A 227 7.50 -1.48 11.10
C THR A 227 8.08 -2.89 11.08
N LYS A 228 8.17 -3.57 12.23
CA LYS A 228 8.66 -4.95 12.30
C LYS A 228 7.79 -5.94 11.51
N ALA A 229 6.47 -5.78 11.52
CA ALA A 229 5.53 -6.65 10.82
C ALA A 229 5.59 -6.48 9.29
N TYR A 230 5.78 -5.24 8.81
CA TYR A 230 5.69 -4.90 7.38
C TYR A 230 7.03 -4.52 6.73
N THR A 231 8.12 -4.48 7.48
CA THR A 231 9.47 -4.45 6.91
C THR A 231 9.77 -5.82 6.34
N VAL A 232 9.68 -5.95 5.02
CA VAL A 232 10.08 -7.18 4.35
C VAL A 232 11.59 -7.34 4.52
N SER A 233 12.00 -8.36 5.28
CA SER A 233 13.41 -8.69 5.48
C SER A 233 14.13 -8.82 4.12
N GLY A 234 15.39 -8.38 4.06
CA GLY A 234 16.21 -8.54 2.86
C GLY A 234 16.29 -10.00 2.37
N GLY A 235 16.20 -10.97 3.29
CA GLY A 235 16.18 -12.40 2.97
C GLY A 235 14.91 -12.86 2.24
N THR A 236 13.73 -12.32 2.59
CA THR A 236 12.47 -12.62 1.90
C THR A 236 12.46 -12.03 0.49
N LYS A 237 12.98 -10.80 0.33
CA LYS A 237 13.23 -10.19 -0.99
C LYS A 237 14.16 -11.07 -1.84
N ALA A 238 15.30 -11.48 -1.26
CA ALA A 238 16.30 -12.28 -1.96
C ALA A 238 15.76 -13.66 -2.40
N LYS A 239 14.99 -14.36 -1.57
CA LYS A 239 14.39 -15.66 -1.92
C LYS A 239 13.42 -15.54 -3.10
N TYR A 240 12.61 -14.49 -3.13
CA TYR A 240 11.67 -14.26 -4.22
C TYR A 240 12.39 -13.97 -5.54
N TYR A 241 13.35 -13.04 -5.52
CA TYR A 241 14.13 -12.71 -6.72
C TYR A 241 14.99 -13.89 -7.20
N LEU A 242 15.49 -14.72 -6.29
CA LEU A 242 16.19 -15.95 -6.65
C LEU A 242 15.23 -16.94 -7.33
N GLY A 243 13.99 -17.06 -6.85
CA GLY A 243 12.96 -17.87 -7.49
C GLY A 243 12.62 -17.41 -8.91
N GLU A 244 12.38 -16.11 -9.10
CA GLU A 244 12.14 -15.51 -10.42
C GLU A 244 13.34 -15.65 -11.37
N PHE A 245 14.55 -15.50 -10.83
CA PHE A 245 15.79 -15.72 -11.57
C PHE A 245 15.91 -17.18 -12.05
N VAL A 246 15.65 -18.14 -11.16
CA VAL A 246 15.68 -19.57 -11.49
C VAL A 246 14.61 -19.90 -12.53
N LEU A 247 13.37 -19.43 -12.33
CA LEU A 247 12.26 -19.69 -13.25
C LEU A 247 12.56 -19.12 -14.64
N SER A 248 13.00 -17.86 -14.71
CA SER A 248 13.38 -17.21 -15.96
C SER A 248 14.56 -17.93 -16.64
N SER A 249 15.52 -18.43 -15.86
CA SER A 249 16.64 -19.21 -16.39
C SER A 249 16.19 -20.55 -16.96
N VAL A 250 15.29 -21.27 -16.28
CA VAL A 250 14.71 -22.53 -16.78
C VAL A 250 13.95 -22.31 -18.08
N PHE A 251 13.11 -21.28 -18.16
CA PHE A 251 12.40 -20.93 -19.39
C PHE A 251 13.36 -20.57 -20.53
N TYR A 252 14.40 -19.79 -20.24
CA TYR A 252 15.42 -19.43 -21.22
C TYR A 252 16.14 -20.67 -21.78
N TRP A 253 16.66 -21.53 -20.89
CA TRP A 253 17.36 -22.75 -21.31
C TRP A 253 16.42 -23.74 -22.01
N GLY A 254 15.16 -23.85 -21.58
CA GLY A 254 14.15 -24.63 -22.26
C GLY A 254 13.90 -24.13 -23.70
N ALA A 255 13.75 -22.82 -23.88
CA ALA A 255 13.58 -22.21 -25.21
C ALA A 255 14.83 -22.39 -26.10
N VAL A 256 16.02 -22.22 -25.53
CA VAL A 256 17.31 -22.46 -26.19
C VAL A 256 17.43 -23.90 -26.68
N LEU A 257 17.12 -24.88 -25.82
CA LEU A 257 17.14 -26.30 -26.18
C LEU A 257 16.09 -26.64 -27.24
N TRP A 258 14.88 -26.09 -27.12
CA TRP A 258 13.81 -26.30 -28.10
C TRP A 258 14.19 -25.75 -29.48
N LEU A 259 14.64 -24.50 -29.56
CA LEU A 259 15.12 -23.89 -30.80
C LEU A 259 16.34 -24.63 -31.36
N GLY A 260 17.31 -24.95 -30.50
CA GLY A 260 18.51 -25.70 -30.86
C GLY A 260 18.19 -27.09 -31.43
N SER A 261 17.20 -27.79 -30.88
CA SER A 261 16.76 -29.10 -31.38
C SER A 261 16.10 -29.02 -32.77
N GLY A 262 15.36 -27.95 -33.06
CA GLY A 262 14.80 -27.68 -34.39
C GLY A 262 15.88 -27.34 -35.42
N LEU A 263 16.91 -26.62 -35.00
CA LEU A 263 18.04 -26.21 -35.85
C LEU A 263 19.05 -27.34 -36.08
N LEU A 264 19.25 -28.25 -35.13
CA LEU A 264 20.10 -29.44 -35.30
C LEU A 264 19.54 -30.42 -36.35
N ARG A 265 18.23 -30.36 -36.64
CA ARG A 265 17.59 -31.08 -37.76
C ARG A 265 17.84 -30.41 -39.12
N SER A 266 18.29 -29.16 -39.17
CA SER A 266 18.64 -28.42 -40.39
C SER A 266 20.15 -28.53 -40.65
N SER A 267 20.54 -29.02 -41.83
CA SER A 267 21.86 -29.61 -42.11
C SER A 267 22.97 -28.65 -42.57
N SER A 268 22.86 -27.32 -42.37
CA SER A 268 23.91 -26.39 -42.80
C SER A 268 24.81 -25.91 -41.65
N GLU A 269 26.11 -26.08 -41.80
CA GLU A 269 27.12 -25.73 -40.78
C GLU A 269 27.19 -24.23 -40.45
N THR A 270 26.85 -23.37 -41.42
CA THR A 270 26.80 -21.91 -41.24
C THR A 270 25.71 -21.47 -40.26
N LEU A 271 24.59 -22.20 -40.18
CA LEU A 271 23.52 -21.94 -39.23
C LEU A 271 23.92 -22.29 -37.79
N ARG A 272 24.78 -23.29 -37.60
CA ARG A 272 25.25 -23.69 -36.25
C ARG A 272 26.14 -22.63 -35.60
N ALA A 273 27.07 -22.03 -36.35
CA ALA A 273 27.94 -20.98 -35.82
C ALA A 273 27.18 -19.69 -35.45
N GLY A 274 26.21 -19.27 -36.28
CA GLY A 274 25.38 -18.08 -36.00
C GLY A 274 24.48 -18.25 -34.77
N THR A 275 23.98 -19.46 -34.53
CA THR A 275 23.09 -19.74 -33.38
C THR A 275 23.81 -19.70 -32.04
N GLY A 276 25.06 -20.18 -31.96
CA GLY A 276 25.86 -20.09 -30.73
C GLY A 276 26.13 -18.63 -30.33
N LEU A 277 26.41 -17.75 -31.30
CA LEU A 277 26.62 -16.33 -31.05
C LEU A 277 25.33 -15.63 -30.59
N ALA A 278 24.18 -15.94 -31.21
CA ALA A 278 22.89 -15.40 -30.83
C ALA A 278 22.46 -15.82 -29.41
N MET A 279 22.75 -17.07 -29.01
CA MET A 279 22.49 -17.57 -27.66
C MET A 279 23.37 -16.89 -26.60
N LEU A 280 24.64 -16.58 -26.91
CA LEU A 280 25.52 -15.83 -26.01
C LEU A 280 25.08 -14.37 -25.87
N LEU A 281 24.67 -13.74 -26.96
CA LEU A 281 24.15 -12.36 -26.95
C LEU A 281 22.81 -12.26 -26.20
N GLY A 282 21.90 -13.23 -26.39
CA GLY A 282 20.65 -13.32 -25.64
C GLY A 282 20.89 -13.47 -24.14
N TYR A 283 21.83 -14.32 -23.74
CA TYR A 283 22.21 -14.50 -22.34
C TYR A 283 22.80 -13.23 -21.73
N GLY A 284 23.69 -12.56 -22.46
CA GLY A 284 24.29 -11.27 -22.07
C GLY A 284 23.25 -10.16 -21.90
N LEU A 285 22.24 -10.11 -22.77
CA LEU A 285 21.15 -9.14 -22.68
C LEU A 285 20.26 -9.39 -21.45
N VAL A 286 19.87 -10.64 -21.20
CA VAL A 286 19.05 -11.01 -20.04
C VAL A 286 19.79 -10.71 -18.74
N THR A 287 21.06 -11.11 -18.63
CA THR A 287 21.89 -10.80 -17.44
C THR A 287 22.12 -9.30 -17.28
N PHE A 288 22.36 -8.55 -18.36
CA PHE A 288 22.50 -7.09 -18.31
C PHE A 288 21.22 -6.40 -17.81
N PHE A 289 20.03 -6.81 -18.29
CA PHE A 289 18.77 -6.25 -17.83
C PHE A 289 18.49 -6.57 -16.36
N LEU A 290 18.82 -7.78 -15.90
CA LEU A 290 18.68 -8.19 -14.51
C LEU A 290 19.64 -7.41 -13.58
N ILE A 291 20.91 -7.25 -13.97
CA ILE A 291 21.91 -6.48 -13.22
C ILE A 291 21.52 -5.00 -13.17
N ARG A 292 21.13 -4.40 -14.30
CA ARG A 292 20.71 -3.00 -14.36
C ARG A 292 19.47 -2.73 -13.51
N ARG A 293 18.51 -3.67 -13.47
CA ARG A 293 17.33 -3.59 -12.60
C ARG A 293 17.71 -3.68 -11.12
N GLY A 294 18.71 -4.50 -10.76
CA GLY A 294 19.26 -4.58 -9.40
C GLY A 294 20.03 -3.33 -8.96
N VAL A 295 20.86 -2.74 -9.83
CA VAL A 295 21.69 -1.55 -9.51
C VAL A 295 20.83 -0.30 -9.28
N ARG A 296 19.77 -0.08 -10.07
CA ARG A 296 18.84 1.06 -9.88
C ARG A 296 18.11 1.04 -8.53
N MET A 297 18.03 -0.11 -7.85
CA MET A 297 17.37 -0.22 -6.55
C MET A 297 18.31 0.06 -5.37
N ARG A 298 19.64 -0.09 -5.54
CA ARG A 298 20.61 0.30 -4.51
C ARG A 298 20.75 1.82 -4.39
N SER A 299 20.47 2.56 -5.47
CA SER A 299 20.45 4.03 -5.47
C SER A 299 19.15 4.66 -4.96
N ALA A 300 18.19 3.85 -4.49
CA ALA A 300 16.91 4.28 -3.92
C ALA A 300 16.78 3.95 -2.42
N GLN A 301 17.90 3.57 -1.78
CA GLN A 301 18.08 3.49 -0.33
C GLN A 301 18.71 4.80 0.16
#